data_AF-A0A3D1ARE4-F1
#
_entry.id   AF-A0A3D1ARE4-F1
#
_cell.length_a   1.000
_cell.length_b   1.000
_cell.length_c   1.000
_cell.angle_alpha   90.00
_cell.angle_beta   90.00
_cell.angle_gamma   90.00
#
_symmetry.space_group_name_H-M   'P 1'
#
loop_
_entity.id
_entity.type
_entity.pdbx_description
1 polymer ?
#
loop_
_entity_poly.entity_id
_entity_poly.type
_entity_poly.pdbx_seq_one_letter_code
_entity_poly.pdbx_strand_id
1 'polypeptide(L)' 'MPAPRRGEVWLVDLGLAGKTRPALIVSVAFGDRDRALITVVPHTTSLRGSPFEIAA' A
#
# COMPACT_ATOMS: atom_id res chain seq x y z
N MET A 1 -3.55 -12.25 13.03
CA MET A 1 -3.73 -10.86 12.55
C MET A 1 -4.90 -10.86 11.59
N PRO A 2 -5.80 -9.87 11.65
CA PRO A 2 -6.84 -9.72 10.63
C PRO A 2 -6.21 -9.56 9.25
N ALA A 3 -6.85 -10.11 8.22
CA ALA A 3 -6.42 -9.93 6.84
C ALA A 3 -6.48 -8.44 6.46
N PRO A 4 -5.50 -7.92 5.70
CA PRO A 4 -5.51 -6.53 5.23
C PRO A 4 -6.80 -6.22 4.48
N ARG A 5 -7.46 -5.09 4.79
CA ARG A 5 -8.71 -4.67 4.12
C ARG A 5 -8.45 -3.50 3.20
N ARG A 6 -9.12 -3.52 2.05
CA ARG A 6 -9.13 -2.39 1.10
C ARG A 6 -9.53 -1.10 1.83
N GLY A 7 -8.75 -0.03 1.62
CA GLY A 7 -8.97 1.27 2.25
C GLY A 7 -8.21 1.48 3.56
N GLU A 8 -7.61 0.45 4.15
CA GLU A 8 -6.72 0.62 5.29
C GLU A 8 -5.37 1.20 4.85
N VAL A 9 -4.77 2.00 5.74
CA VAL A 9 -3.40 2.50 5.58
C VAL A 9 -2.51 1.78 6.58
N TRP A 10 -1.49 1.09 6.07
CA TRP A 10 -0.56 0.30 6.87
C TRP A 10 0.85 0.83 6.74
N LEU A 11 1.67 0.61 7.76
CA LEU A 11 3.11 0.84 7.66
C LEU A 11 3.76 -0.37 6.96
N VAL A 12 4.31 -0.16 5.77
CA VAL A 12 4.86 -1.21 4.91
C VAL A 12 6.34 -0.99 4.69
N ASP A 13 7.15 -2.02 4.90
CA ASP A 13 8.55 -2.04 4.46
C ASP A 13 8.61 -2.33 2.95
N LEU A 14 9.02 -1.32 2.18
CA LEU A 14 9.16 -1.42 0.72
C LEU A 14 10.60 -1.80 0.29
N GLY A 15 11.38 -2.34 1.21
CA GLY A 15 12.77 -2.71 1.01
C GLY A 15 13.72 -1.52 1.01
N LEU A 16 14.97 -1.79 0.61
CA LEU A 16 16.12 -0.90 0.84
C LEU A 16 15.93 0.54 0.34
N ALA A 17 15.45 0.72 -0.89
CA ALA A 17 15.25 2.06 -1.47
C ALA A 17 13.88 2.67 -1.14
N GLY A 18 12.85 1.83 -1.02
CA GLY A 18 11.48 2.26 -0.76
C GLY A 18 11.27 2.78 0.65
N LYS A 19 12.05 2.27 1.62
CA LYS A 19 11.92 2.52 3.06
C LYS A 19 10.58 2.02 3.63
N THR A 20 10.49 2.03 4.95
CA THR A 20 9.24 1.78 5.66
C THR A 20 8.36 3.03 5.62
N ARG A 21 7.17 2.93 5.02
CA ARG A 21 6.26 4.07 4.79
C ARG A 21 4.79 3.67 4.91
N PRO A 22 3.88 4.63 5.21
CA PRO A 22 2.45 4.39 5.05
C PRO A 22 2.12 4.04 3.60
N ALA A 23 1.25 3.05 3.40
CA ALA A 23 0.73 2.69 2.09
C ALA A 23 -0.75 2.30 2.19
N LEU A 24 -1.54 2.72 1.20
CA LEU A 24 -2.95 2.39 1.09
C LEU A 24 -3.11 0.99 0.48
N ILE A 25 -3.86 0.11 1.14
CA ILE A 25 -4.22 -1.19 0.60
C ILE A 25 -5.36 -1.03 -0.42
N VAL A 26 -5.15 -1.52 -1.64
CA VAL A 26 -6.15 -1.45 -2.72
C VAL A 26 -6.73 -2.81 -3.09
N SER A 27 -6.05 -3.91 -2.75
CA SER A 27 -6.55 -5.28 -2.95
C SER A 27 -7.63 -5.66 -1.93
N VAL A 28 -8.47 -6.62 -2.29
CA VAL A 28 -9.36 -7.32 -1.33
C VAL A 28 -8.56 -8.35 -0.54
N ALA A 29 -9.15 -8.89 0.54
CA ALA A 29 -8.53 -9.96 1.32
C ALA A 29 -8.31 -11.22 0.45
N PHE A 30 -7.14 -11.84 0.58
CA PHE A 30 -6.84 -13.12 -0.06
C PHE A 30 -7.58 -14.27 0.67
N GLY A 31 -7.99 -15.30 -0.07
CA GLY A 31 -8.59 -16.52 0.48
C GLY A 31 -7.57 -17.63 0.72
N ASP A 32 -8.04 -18.76 1.28
CA ASP A 32 -7.17 -19.87 1.72
C ASP A 32 -6.36 -20.53 0.60
N ARG A 33 -6.85 -20.45 -0.64
CA ARG A 33 -6.18 -21.02 -1.82
C ARG A 33 -5.30 -20.00 -2.56
N ASP A 34 -5.39 -18.73 -2.19
CA ASP A 34 -4.68 -17.66 -2.85
C ASP A 34 -3.28 -17.52 -2.26
N ARG A 35 -2.38 -16.87 -3.02
CA ARG A 35 -1.12 -16.40 -2.43
C ARG A 35 -1.45 -15.24 -1.49
N ALA A 36 -0.74 -15.17 -0.36
CA ALA A 36 -0.81 -14.04 0.56
C ALA A 36 -0.10 -12.81 -0.02
N LEU A 37 -0.72 -12.20 -1.04
CA LEU A 37 -0.25 -11.02 -1.75
C LEU A 37 -1.19 -9.85 -1.48
N ILE A 38 -0.63 -8.66 -1.38
CA ILE A 38 -1.38 -7.42 -1.29
C ILE A 38 -0.86 -6.43 -2.33
N THR A 39 -1.76 -5.61 -2.86
CA THR A 39 -1.40 -4.47 -3.71
C THR A 39 -1.57 -3.19 -2.91
N VAL A 40 -0.55 -2.34 -2.96
CA VAL A 40 -0.52 -1.10 -2.18
C VAL A 40 -0.14 0.11 -3.04
N VAL A 41 -0.62 1.29 -2.64
CA VAL A 41 -0.18 2.59 -3.16
C VAL A 41 0.61 3.30 -2.06
N PRO A 42 1.94 3.49 -2.20
CA PRO A 42 2.76 4.15 -1.18
C PRO A 42 2.42 5.63 -1.00
N HIS A 43 2.44 6.11 0.23
CA HIS A 43 2.42 7.54 0.53
C HIS A 43 3.82 8.13 0.45
N THR A 44 3.92 9.30 -0.16
CA THR A 44 5.15 10.09 -0.24
C THR A 44 4.85 11.53 0.16
N THR A 45 5.78 12.16 0.88
CA THR A 45 5.75 13.61 1.15
C THR A 45 6.48 14.40 0.06
N SER A 46 7.14 13.72 -0.88
CA SER A 46 7.84 14.32 -2.02
C SER A 46 7.07 14.02 -3.29
N LEU A 47 6.20 14.95 -3.68
CA LEU A 47 5.35 14.89 -4.87
C LEU A 47 6.08 15.44 -6.11
N ARG A 48 5.68 14.99 -7.29
CA ARG A 48 6.22 15.40 -8.60
C ARG A 48 5.20 16.11 -9.49
N GLY A 49 3.95 16.27 -9.04
CA GLY A 49 2.87 16.93 -9.76
C GLY A 49 2.33 16.08 -10.92
N SER A 50 2.41 14.75 -10.83
CA SER A 50 1.93 13.87 -11.91
C SER A 50 0.42 13.62 -11.79
N PRO A 51 -0.29 13.31 -12.90
CA PRO A 51 -1.72 12.96 -12.86
C PRO A 51 -2.04 11.68 -12.05
N PHE A 52 -1.03 10.90 -11.67
CA PHE A 52 -1.17 9.70 -10.86
C PHE A 52 -1.08 9.97 -9.35
N GLU A 53 -0.77 11.21 -8.96
CA GLU A 53 -0.72 11.62 -7.56
C GLU A 53 -2.09 12.12 -7.10
N ILE A 54 -2.50 11.68 -5.91
CA ILE A 54 -3.67 12.25 -5.23
C ILE A 54 -3.12 13.30 -4.26
N ALA A 55 -3.22 14.57 -4.65
CA ALA A 55 -2.96 15.70 -3.77
C ALA A 55 -4.22 16.03 -2.96
N ALA A 56 -4.03 16.42 -1.69
CA ALA A 56 -5.10 16.92 -0.83
C ALA A 56 -5.52 18.34 -1.23
#